data_AF-A0A846CIZ4-F1
#
_entry.id   AF-A0A846CIZ4-F1
#
_cell.length_a   1.000
_cell.length_b   1.000
_cell.length_c   1.000
_cell.angle_alpha   90.00
_cell.angle_beta   90.00
_cell.angle_gamma   90.00
#
_symmetry.space_group_name_H-M   'P 1'
#
loop_
_entity.id
_entity.type
_entity.pdbx_description
1 polymer ?
#
loop_
_entity_poly.entity_id
_entity_poly.type
_entity_poly.pdbx_seq_one_letter_code
_entity_poly.pdbx_strand_id
1 'polypeptide(L)'
;MSKEILITRGQVVIVDEQDYEELSKHKWYLIDGFAARTIKKDDKRTTIYMHRVIMDAPMGVSVYHINHNKLDNQRENLRLVKGSARMHRRPSVKHSSKYRGVYWCKDKRKWIAEIKVYKKQIRLGRFEVEKDAAIAYDEAARKYYGSLARTNFATNNVEIREEPSLEINRDY
;
A
#
# COMPACT_ATOMS: atom_id res chain seq x y z
N MET A 1 -22.28 -4.47 11.21
CA MET A 1 -22.91 -4.14 9.92
C MET A 1 -22.35 -2.81 9.44
N SER A 2 -22.26 -2.60 8.12
CA SER A 2 -21.85 -1.31 7.57
C SER A 2 -23.03 -0.33 7.47
N LYS A 3 -22.73 0.97 7.49
CA LYS A 3 -23.67 2.08 7.33
C LYS A 3 -23.07 3.12 6.39
N GLU A 4 -23.94 3.94 5.80
CA GLU A 4 -23.58 4.92 4.80
C GLU A 4 -23.86 6.35 5.28
N ILE A 5 -22.88 7.24 5.12
CA ILE A 5 -23.01 8.67 5.41
C ILE A 5 -22.85 9.46 4.12
N LEU A 6 -23.88 10.24 3.77
CA LEU A 6 -23.85 11.14 2.62
C LEU A 6 -23.08 12.43 2.97
N ILE A 7 -22.17 12.85 2.10
CA ILE A 7 -21.36 14.07 2.29
C ILE A 7 -21.66 15.14 1.23
N THR A 8 -21.18 16.37 1.42
CA THR A 8 -21.62 17.58 0.69
C THR A 8 -21.46 17.54 -0.84
N ARG A 9 -20.79 16.54 -1.40
CA ARG A 9 -20.62 16.31 -2.85
C ARG A 9 -21.43 15.13 -3.39
N GLY A 10 -22.46 14.68 -2.66
CA GLY A 10 -23.25 13.49 -3.01
C GLY A 10 -22.46 12.17 -2.95
N GLN A 11 -21.26 12.22 -2.38
CA GLN A 11 -20.44 11.03 -2.16
C GLN A 11 -20.92 10.32 -0.90
N VAL A 12 -20.74 9.01 -0.89
CA VAL A 12 -21.11 8.16 0.24
C VAL A 12 -19.85 7.65 0.92
N VAL A 13 -19.84 7.72 2.24
CA VAL A 13 -18.77 7.19 3.08
C VAL A 13 -19.32 6.00 3.85
N ILE A 14 -18.64 4.86 3.72
CA ILE A 14 -19.02 3.62 4.40
C ILE A 14 -18.32 3.59 5.76
N VAL A 15 -19.04 3.28 6.82
CA VAL A 15 -18.53 3.20 8.20
C VAL A 15 -19.15 2.00 8.90
N ASP A 16 -18.57 1.57 10.03
CA ASP A 16 -19.22 0.57 10.88
C ASP A 16 -20.38 1.20 11.66
N GLU A 17 -21.40 0.41 11.96
CA GLU A 17 -22.58 0.84 12.72
C GLU A 17 -22.23 1.48 14.06
N GLN A 18 -21.19 0.98 14.75
CA GLN A 18 -20.72 1.54 16.02
C GLN A 18 -20.20 2.99 15.92
N ASP A 19 -19.73 3.41 14.75
CA ASP A 19 -19.20 4.76 14.53
C ASP A 19 -20.26 5.67 13.87
N TYR A 20 -21.32 5.10 13.31
CA TYR A 20 -22.34 5.82 12.55
C TYR A 20 -23.06 6.89 13.36
N GLU A 21 -23.52 6.56 14.57
CA GLU A 21 -24.31 7.48 15.40
C GLU A 21 -23.56 8.77 15.70
N GLU A 22 -22.26 8.69 16.00
CA GLU A 22 -21.45 9.87 16.32
C GLU A 22 -21.05 10.62 15.05
N LEU A 23 -20.67 9.91 13.99
CA LEU A 23 -20.20 10.53 12.75
C LEU A 23 -21.33 11.24 11.98
N SER A 24 -22.56 10.72 12.03
CA SER A 24 -23.73 11.27 11.33
C SER A 24 -24.23 12.61 11.89
N LYS A 25 -23.88 12.96 13.13
CA LYS A 25 -24.19 14.26 13.76
C LYS A 25 -23.48 15.43 13.09
N HIS A 26 -22.57 15.16 12.16
CA HIS A 26 -21.62 16.14 11.65
C HIS A 26 -21.65 16.21 10.13
N LYS A 27 -21.47 17.43 9.60
CA LYS A 27 -21.30 17.65 8.16
C LYS A 27 -19.86 17.37 7.77
N TRP A 28 -19.66 16.43 6.85
CA TRP A 28 -18.38 16.06 6.28
C TRP A 28 -18.30 16.53 4.82
N TYR A 29 -17.08 16.83 4.37
CA TYR A 29 -16.75 17.20 2.99
C TYR A 29 -15.45 16.54 2.54
N LEU A 30 -15.13 16.61 1.25
CA LEU A 30 -13.93 15.99 0.70
C LEU A 30 -12.70 16.90 0.80
N ILE A 31 -11.59 16.33 1.28
CA ILE A 31 -10.24 16.90 1.17
C ILE A 31 -9.29 15.78 0.74
N ASP A 32 -8.59 15.95 -0.39
CA ASP A 32 -7.70 14.92 -0.97
C ASP A 32 -8.37 13.53 -1.04
N GLY A 33 -9.65 13.50 -1.43
CA GLY A 33 -10.45 12.28 -1.53
C GLY A 33 -10.86 11.63 -0.19
N PHE A 34 -10.51 12.21 0.96
CA PHE A 34 -10.96 11.75 2.27
C PHE A 34 -12.14 12.56 2.79
N ALA A 35 -13.02 11.91 3.55
CA ALA A 35 -14.02 12.59 4.36
C ALA A 35 -13.35 13.36 5.51
N ALA A 36 -13.58 14.67 5.57
CA ALA A 36 -13.00 15.58 6.54
C ALA A 36 -14.04 16.60 7.03
N ARG A 37 -13.78 17.19 8.20
CA ARG A 37 -14.54 18.31 8.73
C ARG A 37 -13.61 19.32 9.40
N THR A 38 -14.04 20.58 9.49
CA THR A 38 -13.35 21.59 10.28
C THR A 38 -14.02 21.75 11.63
N ILE A 39 -13.23 21.71 12.69
CA ILE A 39 -13.66 21.96 14.06
C ILE A 39 -12.90 23.17 14.62
N LYS A 40 -13.45 23.84 15.63
CA LYS A 40 -12.72 24.85 16.41
C LYS A 40 -12.09 24.14 17.61
N LYS A 41 -10.77 24.17 17.74
CA LYS A 41 -10.00 23.61 18.85
C LYS A 41 -8.96 24.65 19.29
N ASP A 42 -8.91 24.99 20.58
CA ASP A 42 -7.97 25.97 21.14
C ASP A 42 -7.96 27.31 20.37
N ASP A 43 -9.17 27.84 20.11
CA ASP A 43 -9.43 29.01 19.26
C ASP A 43 -8.94 28.97 17.81
N LYS A 44 -8.43 27.82 17.36
CA LYS A 44 -7.97 27.61 15.98
C LYS A 44 -8.91 26.69 15.21
N ARG A 45 -9.16 27.03 13.94
CA ARG A 45 -9.85 26.13 13.02
C ARG A 45 -8.89 25.01 12.63
N THR A 46 -9.28 23.77 12.95
CA THR A 46 -8.49 22.57 12.67
C THR A 46 -9.31 21.62 11.82
N THR A 47 -8.71 21.09 10.77
CA THR A 47 -9.30 20.02 9.96
C THR A 47 -9.04 18.67 10.60
N ILE A 48 -10.09 17.87 10.78
CA ILE A 48 -10.00 16.47 11.19
C ILE A 48 -10.56 15.56 10.10
N TYR A 49 -9.99 14.36 9.98
CA TYR A 49 -10.40 13.36 9.00
C TYR A 49 -11.18 12.25 9.66
N MET A 50 -12.26 11.78 9.03
CA MET A 50 -13.16 10.77 9.59
C MET A 50 -12.41 9.49 9.99
N HIS A 51 -11.56 8.97 9.09
CA HIS A 51 -10.75 7.78 9.35
C HIS A 51 -9.79 7.93 10.55
N ARG A 52 -9.41 9.17 10.92
CA ARG A 52 -8.58 9.42 12.12
C ARG A 52 -9.40 9.43 13.40
N VAL A 53 -10.63 9.95 13.32
CA VAL A 53 -11.57 9.98 14.45
C VAL A 53 -11.93 8.56 14.84
N ILE A 54 -12.28 7.71 13.87
CA ILE A 54 -12.64 6.31 14.09
C ILE A 54 -11.51 5.55 14.80
N MET A 55 -10.27 5.74 14.35
CA MET A 55 -9.11 5.03 14.88
C MET A 55 -8.46 5.69 16.10
N ASP A 56 -9.02 6.79 16.60
CA ASP A 56 -8.43 7.66 17.63
C ASP A 56 -6.91 7.87 17.40
N ALA A 57 -6.56 8.22 16.16
CA ALA A 57 -5.17 8.14 15.73
C ALA A 57 -4.31 9.24 16.39
N PRO A 58 -3.24 8.88 17.14
CA PRO A 58 -2.38 9.86 17.79
C PRO A 58 -1.60 10.69 16.77
N MET A 59 -1.11 11.85 17.22
CA MET A 59 -0.31 12.74 16.38
C MET A 59 0.95 12.02 15.88
N GLY A 60 1.28 12.18 14.59
CA GLY A 60 2.42 11.51 13.96
C GLY A 60 2.16 10.07 13.46
N VAL A 61 1.00 9.49 13.74
CA VAL A 61 0.58 8.20 13.17
C VAL A 61 -0.33 8.43 11.97
N SER A 62 -0.07 7.76 10.85
CA SER A 62 -0.94 7.77 9.67
C SER A 62 -1.98 6.65 9.79
N VAL A 63 -3.19 6.90 9.30
CA VAL A 63 -4.19 5.83 9.10
C VAL A 63 -4.18 5.45 7.62
N TYR A 64 -4.20 4.16 7.34
CA TYR A 64 -4.14 3.60 6.00
C TYR A 64 -5.38 2.74 5.71
N HIS A 65 -5.95 2.94 4.52
CA HIS A 65 -7.03 2.16 3.94
C HIS A 65 -6.48 0.93 3.21
N ILE A 66 -6.83 -0.28 3.65
CA ILE A 66 -6.31 -1.55 3.10
C ILE A 66 -6.71 -1.70 1.63
N ASN A 67 -7.97 -1.44 1.30
CA ASN A 67 -8.51 -1.56 -0.06
C ASN A 67 -8.23 -0.33 -0.96
N HIS A 68 -7.46 0.66 -0.48
CA HIS A 68 -7.18 1.91 -1.17
C HIS A 68 -8.39 2.82 -1.46
N ASN A 69 -9.60 2.45 -1.02
CA ASN A 69 -10.78 3.29 -1.11
C ASN A 69 -10.83 4.24 0.09
N LYS A 70 -10.62 5.54 -0.15
CA LYS A 70 -10.57 6.59 0.88
C LYS A 70 -11.93 6.90 1.53
N LEU A 71 -13.03 6.40 0.94
CA LEU A 71 -14.40 6.57 1.44
C LEU A 71 -14.94 5.31 2.13
N ASP A 72 -14.17 4.23 2.16
CA ASP A 72 -14.47 3.07 2.99
C ASP A 72 -13.73 3.21 4.32
N ASN A 73 -14.41 3.76 5.32
CA ASN A 73 -13.86 4.03 6.64
C ASN A 73 -14.25 2.97 7.68
N GLN A 74 -14.63 1.77 7.26
CA GLN A 74 -14.82 0.65 8.20
C GLN A 74 -13.51 0.31 8.89
N ARG A 75 -13.54 0.03 10.20
CA ARG A 75 -12.39 -0.25 11.06
C ARG A 75 -11.53 -1.39 10.55
N GLU A 76 -12.15 -2.44 10.01
CA GLU A 76 -11.43 -3.56 9.40
C GLU A 76 -10.59 -3.13 8.20
N ASN A 77 -11.03 -2.10 7.47
CA ASN A 77 -10.32 -1.51 6.35
C ASN A 77 -9.25 -0.47 6.79
N LEU A 78 -9.15 -0.13 8.08
CA LEU A 78 -8.22 0.89 8.59
C LEU A 78 -7.06 0.29 9.39
N ARG A 79 -5.86 0.81 9.17
CA ARG A 79 -4.64 0.43 9.91
C ARG A 79 -3.84 1.65 10.35
N LEU A 80 -3.41 1.65 11.62
CA LEU A 80 -2.46 2.64 12.14
C LEU A 80 -1.04 2.31 11.67
N VAL A 81 -0.35 3.31 11.11
CA VAL A 81 1.00 3.18 10.57
C VAL A 81 1.88 4.28 11.17
N LYS A 82 2.90 3.90 11.94
CA LYS A 82 3.86 4.85 12.54
C LYS A 82 4.64 5.59 11.44
N GLY A 83 4.85 6.89 11.65
CA GLY A 83 5.46 7.82 10.69
C GLY A 83 6.85 7.41 10.19
N SER A 84 6.87 6.72 9.04
CA SER A 84 8.00 6.59 8.10
C SER A 84 7.57 5.89 6.79
N ALA A 85 6.48 5.11 6.83
CA ALA A 85 5.99 4.36 5.67
C ALA A 85 5.52 5.21 4.47
N ARG A 86 5.27 6.53 4.66
CA ARG A 86 4.91 7.44 3.55
C ARG A 86 6.11 7.85 2.68
N MET A 87 7.35 7.72 3.15
CA MET A 87 8.52 8.10 2.34
C MET A 87 8.82 7.12 1.19
N HIS A 88 8.14 5.97 1.15
CA HIS A 88 8.30 4.94 0.10
C HIS A 88 7.20 4.96 -0.97
N ARG A 89 6.29 5.95 -0.93
CA ARG A 89 5.11 6.00 -1.83
C ARG A 89 5.27 6.87 -3.06
N ARG A 90 6.30 7.71 -3.16
CA ARG A 90 6.68 8.27 -4.46
C ARG A 90 7.50 7.22 -5.20
N PRO A 91 7.10 6.77 -6.41
CA PRO A 91 8.07 6.12 -7.28
C PRO A 91 9.26 7.07 -7.40
N SER A 92 10.47 6.60 -7.06
CA SER A 92 11.65 7.40 -7.31
C SER A 92 11.75 7.61 -8.81
N VAL A 93 11.71 8.86 -9.25
CA VAL A 93 11.89 9.29 -10.63
C VAL A 93 13.29 8.87 -11.09
N LYS A 94 13.40 7.64 -11.61
CA LYS A 94 14.49 7.14 -12.46
C LYS A 94 13.86 6.21 -13.50
N HIS A 95 13.16 6.81 -14.47
CA HIS A 95 12.31 6.15 -15.47
C HIS A 95 13.07 5.34 -16.55
N SER A 96 14.15 4.66 -16.19
CA SER A 96 14.77 3.71 -17.13
C SER A 96 14.09 2.34 -17.11
N SER A 97 13.34 2.01 -16.06
CA SER A 97 12.69 0.70 -15.91
C SER A 97 11.19 0.86 -15.65
N LYS A 98 10.42 -0.12 -16.13
CA LYS A 98 9.01 -0.28 -15.76
C LYS A 98 8.83 -0.96 -14.39
N TYR A 99 9.89 -1.57 -13.86
CA TYR A 99 9.86 -2.31 -12.59
C TYR A 99 10.38 -1.45 -11.42
N ARG A 100 9.72 -1.59 -10.27
CA ARG A 100 10.06 -0.96 -9.00
C ARG A 100 11.45 -1.38 -8.56
N GLY A 101 12.24 -0.39 -8.14
CA GLY A 101 13.58 -0.60 -7.61
C GLY A 101 14.61 -0.99 -8.67
N VAL A 102 14.22 -0.99 -9.94
CA VAL A 102 15.11 -1.33 -11.07
C VAL A 102 15.45 -0.06 -11.85
N TYR A 103 16.70 0.07 -12.26
CA TYR A 103 17.13 1.14 -13.17
C TYR A 103 18.32 0.73 -14.02
N TRP A 104 18.44 1.31 -15.22
CA TRP A 104 19.56 1.09 -16.13
C TRP A 104 20.76 1.94 -15.73
N CYS A 105 21.91 1.30 -15.51
CA CYS A 105 23.17 2.00 -15.27
C CYS A 105 23.96 2.08 -16.58
N LYS A 106 24.01 3.27 -17.19
CA LYS A 106 24.69 3.51 -18.47
C LYS A 106 26.17 3.11 -18.44
N ASP A 107 26.90 3.52 -17.40
CA ASP A 107 28.35 3.29 -17.28
C ASP A 107 28.72 1.80 -17.17
N LYS A 108 27.82 1.00 -16.61
CA LYS A 108 28.03 -0.44 -16.44
C LYS A 108 27.33 -1.27 -17.50
N ARG A 109 26.42 -0.65 -18.28
CA ARG A 109 25.53 -1.32 -19.25
C ARG A 109 24.81 -2.51 -18.61
N LYS A 110 24.30 -2.32 -17.39
CA LYS A 110 23.58 -3.34 -16.60
C LYS A 110 22.33 -2.74 -15.96
N TRP A 111 21.33 -3.57 -15.76
CA TRP A 111 20.20 -3.28 -14.87
C TRP A 111 20.64 -3.42 -13.42
N ILE A 112 20.29 -2.46 -12.58
CA ILE A 112 20.58 -2.48 -11.15
C ILE A 112 19.27 -2.60 -10.40
N ALA A 113 19.21 -3.55 -9.47
CA ALA A 113 18.14 -3.66 -8.50
C ALA A 113 18.58 -3.07 -7.16
N GLU A 114 17.72 -2.26 -6.54
CA GLU A 114 18.00 -1.59 -5.28
C GLU A 114 16.74 -1.49 -4.42
N ILE A 115 16.89 -1.70 -3.12
CA ILE A 115 15.82 -1.57 -2.13
C ILE A 115 16.26 -0.64 -0.99
N LYS A 116 15.33 0.18 -0.52
CA LYS A 116 15.59 1.10 0.60
C LYS A 116 14.97 0.58 1.88
N VAL A 117 15.76 0.08 2.81
CA VAL A 117 15.31 -0.51 4.09
C VAL A 117 15.83 0.36 5.25
N TYR A 118 14.99 0.72 6.22
CA TYR A 118 15.36 1.58 7.36
C TYR A 118 16.19 2.83 6.98
N LYS A 119 15.75 3.53 5.91
CA LYS A 119 16.44 4.69 5.29
C LYS A 119 17.77 4.39 4.58
N LYS A 120 18.32 3.18 4.66
CA LYS A 120 19.53 2.76 3.95
C LYS A 120 19.19 2.19 2.57
N GLN A 121 19.92 2.61 1.54
CA GLN A 121 19.86 2.01 0.22
C GLN A 121 20.73 0.76 0.17
N ILE A 122 20.16 -0.35 -0.29
CA ILE A 122 20.81 -1.65 -0.43
C ILE A 122 20.75 -2.03 -1.89
N ARG A 123 21.92 -2.15 -2.52
CA ARG A 123 22.04 -2.68 -3.89
C ARG A 123 21.94 -4.19 -3.85
N LEU A 124 20.98 -4.74 -4.60
CA LEU A 124 20.67 -6.16 -4.63
C LEU A 124 21.48 -6.91 -5.69
N GLY A 125 21.88 -6.22 -6.76
CA GLY A 125 22.71 -6.81 -7.79
C GLY A 125 22.82 -5.96 -9.05
N ARG A 126 23.52 -6.52 -10.03
CA ARG A 126 23.61 -6.02 -11.41
C ARG A 126 23.24 -7.18 -12.34
N PHE A 127 22.36 -6.91 -13.29
CA PHE A 127 21.73 -7.93 -14.14
C PHE A 127 21.82 -7.51 -15.60
N GLU A 128 21.88 -8.49 -16.50
CA GLU A 128 21.80 -8.24 -17.94
C GLU A 128 20.37 -7.96 -18.38
N VAL A 129 19.41 -8.62 -17.74
CA VAL A 129 18.00 -8.56 -18.08
C VAL A 129 17.24 -7.74 -17.04
N GLU A 130 16.39 -6.84 -17.52
CA GLU A 130 15.56 -5.96 -16.67
C GLU A 130 14.65 -6.76 -15.73
N LYS A 131 14.09 -7.86 -16.24
CA LYS A 131 13.18 -8.75 -15.51
C LYS A 131 13.88 -9.45 -14.35
N ASP A 132 15.13 -9.89 -14.52
CA ASP A 132 15.88 -10.58 -13.47
C ASP A 132 16.19 -9.64 -12.30
N ALA A 133 16.51 -8.38 -12.60
CA ALA A 133 16.64 -7.34 -11.60
C ALA A 133 15.33 -7.13 -10.82
N ALA A 134 14.18 -7.19 -11.51
CA ALA A 134 12.87 -7.06 -10.88
C ALA A 134 12.53 -8.26 -9.98
N ILE A 135 12.92 -9.47 -10.36
CA ILE A 135 12.77 -10.69 -9.54
C ILE A 135 13.60 -10.56 -8.26
N ALA A 136 14.87 -10.16 -8.37
CA ALA A 136 15.73 -9.93 -7.22
C ALA A 136 15.18 -8.86 -6.26
N TYR A 137 14.55 -7.82 -6.81
CA TYR A 137 13.83 -6.83 -5.99
C TYR A 137 12.68 -7.46 -5.21
N ASP A 138 11.88 -8.30 -5.86
CA ASP A 138 10.70 -8.93 -5.24
C ASP A 138 11.09 -9.88 -4.11
N GLU A 139 12.15 -10.69 -4.30
CA GLU A 139 12.72 -11.54 -3.26
C GLU A 139 13.18 -10.73 -2.04
N ALA A 140 13.92 -9.65 -2.29
CA ALA A 140 14.37 -8.77 -1.21
C ALA A 140 13.18 -8.07 -0.53
N ALA A 141 12.17 -7.63 -1.29
CA ALA A 141 10.99 -7.00 -0.74
C ALA A 141 10.21 -7.96 0.18
N ARG A 142 10.03 -9.22 -0.23
CA ARG A 142 9.45 -10.27 0.63
C ARG A 142 10.28 -10.49 1.89
N LYS A 143 11.61 -10.56 1.76
CA LYS A 143 12.52 -10.76 2.90
C LYS A 143 12.46 -9.62 3.92
N TYR A 144 12.44 -8.37 3.48
CA TYR A 144 12.51 -7.20 4.38
C TYR A 144 11.15 -6.69 4.86
N TYR A 145 10.07 -6.91 4.10
CA TYR A 145 8.74 -6.35 4.41
C TYR A 145 7.66 -7.40 4.67
N GLY A 146 7.94 -8.69 4.48
CA GLY A 146 7.00 -9.77 4.74
C GLY A 146 5.68 -9.60 4.00
N SER A 147 4.57 -9.69 4.73
CA SER A 147 3.20 -9.52 4.19
C SER A 147 2.90 -8.12 3.64
N LEU A 148 3.74 -7.12 3.96
CA LEU A 148 3.64 -5.76 3.42
C LEU A 148 4.51 -5.54 2.18
N ALA A 149 5.16 -6.59 1.68
CA ALA A 149 6.02 -6.52 0.51
C ALA A 149 5.24 -6.08 -0.73
N ARG A 150 5.77 -5.05 -1.40
CA ARG A 150 5.26 -4.59 -2.70
C ARG A 150 6.15 -5.15 -3.79
N THR A 151 5.70 -6.22 -4.44
CA THR A 151 6.40 -6.89 -5.52
C THR A 151 6.01 -6.32 -6.89
N ASN A 152 6.86 -6.55 -7.89
CA ASN A 152 6.69 -6.25 -9.30
C ASN A 152 5.83 -7.29 -10.01
N PHE A 153 5.96 -8.56 -9.59
CA PHE A 153 5.16 -9.67 -10.08
C PHE A 153 4.15 -10.07 -9.01
N ALA A 154 2.90 -10.29 -9.42
CA ALA A 154 1.93 -10.94 -8.56
C ALA A 154 2.47 -12.33 -8.20
N THR A 155 2.37 -12.72 -6.93
CA THR A 155 2.41 -14.14 -6.57
C THR A 155 1.14 -14.75 -7.16
N ASN A 156 1.19 -15.13 -8.44
CA ASN A 156 0.37 -16.24 -8.86
C ASN A 156 0.86 -17.38 -7.97
N ASN A 157 -0.01 -17.88 -7.09
CA ASN A 157 0.13 -19.24 -6.61
C ASN A 157 0.26 -20.07 -7.88
N VAL A 158 1.49 -20.44 -8.22
CA VAL A 158 1.73 -21.50 -9.17
C VAL A 158 1.21 -22.71 -8.40
N GLU A 159 -0.07 -23.05 -8.61
CA GLU A 159 -0.48 -24.44 -8.49
C GLU A 159 0.58 -25.19 -9.26
N ILE A 160 1.41 -25.93 -8.52
CA ILE A 160 2.23 -26.97 -9.09
C ILE A 160 1.21 -27.85 -9.80
N ARG A 161 1.07 -27.67 -11.12
CA ARG A 161 0.51 -28.72 -11.94
C ARG A 161 1.50 -29.84 -11.77
N GLU A 162 1.16 -30.80 -10.92
CA GLU A 162 1.87 -32.06 -10.87
C GLU A 162 1.97 -32.54 -12.32
N GLU A 163 3.19 -32.57 -12.84
CA GLU A 163 3.45 -33.21 -14.12
C GLU A 163 2.94 -34.65 -14.00
N PRO A 164 2.14 -35.15 -14.95
CA PRO A 164 1.80 -36.55 -14.96
C PRO A 164 3.11 -37.33 -15.04
N SER A 165 3.38 -38.13 -14.01
CA SER A 165 4.50 -39.06 -13.98
C SER A 165 4.47 -39.89 -15.26
N LEU A 166 5.51 -39.77 -16.09
CA LEU A 166 5.76 -40.74 -17.14
C LEU A 166 6.01 -42.09 -16.46
N GLU A 167 4.98 -42.93 -16.43
CA GLU A 167 5.13 -44.35 -16.15
C GLU A 167 6.02 -44.91 -17.26
N ILE A 168 7.27 -45.16 -16.88
CA ILE A 168 8.20 -45.93 -17.70
C ILE A 168 7.68 -47.36 -17.66
N ASN A 169 6.88 -47.74 -18.66
CA ASN A 169 6.58 -49.15 -18.92
C ASN A 169 7.88 -49.83 -19.32
N ARG A 170 8.52 -50.45 -18.31
CA ARG A 170 9.49 -51.52 -18.53
C ARG A 170 8.72 -52.82 -18.48
N ASP A 171 8.22 -53.25 -19.62
CA ASP A 171 7.96 -54.66 -19.84
C ASP A 171 8.80 -55.14 -21.03
N TYR A 172 9.40 -56.30 -20.79
CA TYR A 172 10.33 -57.06 -21.63
C TYR A 172 9.66 -57.64 -22.88
#